data_AF-A0A7J6WEZ6-F1
#
_entry.id   AF-A0A7J6WEZ6-F1
#
_cell.length_a   1.000
_cell.length_b   1.000
_cell.length_c   1.000
_cell.angle_alpha   90.00
_cell.angle_beta   90.00
_cell.angle_gamma   90.00
#
_symmetry.space_group_name_H-M   'P 1'
#
loop_
_entity.id
_entity.type
_entity.pdbx_description
1 polymer ?
#
loop_
_entity_poly.entity_id
_entity_poly.type
_entity_poly.pdbx_seq_one_letter_code
_entity_poly.pdbx_strand_id
1 'polypeptide(L)'
;MQAEGAAAEDGRTPCTWVPWLNQDSMAPWEMKDFTTYADVCFREFGDRVTYWTTINEPNVFALGFDDETASYAYTVVHNCLLAHASAARLYKRKYQVEQRGFIGLNIYSYWYVPLSNATEDVLATKRAFDFSVGWIMDPLTLGDYPENMKKNAGSRLPSFTPYESFQVMNSYDFIGLNHYCTMYVEDNPDSLKVHPRNIYKDMAAKLYYKEDGVPAGEYPIDPGSMQGMLEYFKQNYGNPPIYVHENGQRTPSNTSLNDISRVKYLHGYIGSLLEAM
;
A
#
# COMPACT_ATOMS: atom_id res chain seq x y z
N MET A 1 21.06 5.84 5.98
CA MET A 1 20.63 7.21 6.27
C MET A 1 20.81 8.03 4.99
N GLN A 2 19.78 8.06 4.15
CA GLN A 2 19.71 8.91 2.96
C GLN A 2 18.26 9.40 2.89
N ALA A 3 18.07 10.71 3.10
CA ALA A 3 16.90 11.37 2.56
C ALA A 3 17.22 11.59 1.07
N GLU A 4 16.71 10.73 0.19
CA GLU A 4 16.77 11.00 -1.24
C GLU A 4 15.71 12.05 -1.56
N GLY A 5 16.18 13.28 -1.75
CA GLY A 5 15.35 14.46 -2.01
C GLY A 5 16.19 15.61 -2.55
N ALA A 6 17.02 15.35 -3.57
CA ALA A 6 17.68 16.40 -4.33
C ALA A 6 16.77 16.79 -5.51
N ALA A 7 15.89 17.78 -5.30
CA ALA A 7 15.00 18.28 -6.35
C ALA A 7 14.83 19.81 -6.36
N ALA A 8 15.37 20.55 -5.40
CA ALA A 8 15.09 21.99 -5.31
C ALA A 8 15.81 22.84 -6.39
N GLU A 9 16.86 22.32 -7.03
CA GLU A 9 17.69 23.12 -7.96
C GLU A 9 17.23 23.08 -9.44
N ASP A 10 16.38 22.12 -9.84
CA ASP A 10 15.98 21.91 -11.24
C ASP A 10 14.48 22.18 -11.52
N GLY A 11 13.76 22.78 -10.56
CA GLY A 11 12.34 23.09 -10.68
C GLY A 11 11.39 21.91 -10.43
N ARG A 12 11.90 20.78 -9.91
CA ARG A 12 11.07 19.64 -9.48
C ARG A 12 10.60 19.82 -8.04
N THR A 13 9.36 19.42 -7.75
CA THR A 13 8.88 19.34 -6.37
C THR A 13 9.44 18.07 -5.72
N PRO A 14 10.24 18.16 -4.64
CA PRO A 14 10.71 16.98 -3.94
C PRO A 14 9.54 16.24 -3.27
N CYS A 15 9.44 14.94 -3.54
CA CYS A 15 8.71 13.98 -2.71
C CYS A 15 9.74 13.16 -1.95
N THR A 16 9.67 13.14 -0.61
CA THR A 16 10.64 12.42 0.21
C THR A 16 10.00 11.30 1.01
N TRP A 17 10.69 10.17 1.09
CA TRP A 17 10.34 9.04 1.94
C TRP A 17 11.03 9.17 3.31
N VAL A 18 10.33 8.70 4.34
CA VAL A 18 10.81 8.65 5.73
C VAL A 18 11.10 7.17 6.06
N PRO A 19 12.29 6.62 5.74
CA PRO A 19 12.57 5.20 5.97
C PRO A 19 12.73 4.92 7.48
N TRP A 20 12.02 3.92 8.01
CA TRP A 20 12.22 3.43 9.39
C TRP A 20 11.79 1.96 9.57
N LEU A 21 12.71 1.09 10.04
CA LEU A 21 12.53 0.04 11.06
C LEU A 21 13.70 -0.97 11.11
N ASN A 22 14.20 -1.25 12.32
CA ASN A 22 15.08 -2.39 12.64
C ASN A 22 14.23 -3.59 13.11
N GLN A 23 14.76 -4.80 12.92
CA GLN A 23 14.07 -6.10 13.01
C GLN A 23 13.53 -6.55 14.39
N ASP A 24 13.75 -5.81 15.48
CA ASP A 24 13.56 -6.34 16.83
C ASP A 24 12.41 -5.68 17.60
N SER A 25 11.25 -6.35 17.61
CA SER A 25 10.13 -6.20 18.56
C SER A 25 9.53 -4.81 18.79
N MET A 26 8.33 -4.61 18.22
CA MET A 26 7.66 -3.32 18.14
C MET A 26 6.92 -2.90 19.42
N ALA A 27 7.45 -1.93 20.13
CA ALA A 27 6.94 -1.46 21.42
C ALA A 27 6.64 0.05 21.41
N PRO A 28 5.85 0.58 22.37
CA PRO A 28 5.32 1.96 22.33
C PRO A 28 6.35 3.10 22.16
N TRP A 29 7.62 2.87 22.50
CA TRP A 29 8.70 3.83 22.28
C TRP A 29 9.01 4.06 20.79
N GLU A 30 8.73 3.08 19.94
CA GLU A 30 8.98 3.14 18.49
C GLU A 30 8.11 4.15 17.76
N MET A 31 6.82 4.24 18.12
CA MET A 31 5.94 5.28 17.58
C MET A 31 6.46 6.68 17.92
N LYS A 32 7.01 6.85 19.13
CA LYS A 32 7.62 8.11 19.57
C LYS A 32 8.89 8.40 18.80
N ASP A 33 9.73 7.40 18.54
CA ASP A 33 10.96 7.55 17.77
C ASP A 33 10.66 7.91 16.32
N PHE A 34 9.71 7.22 15.67
CA PHE A 34 9.25 7.57 14.32
C PHE A 34 8.70 8.99 14.26
N THR A 35 7.88 9.38 15.24
CA THR A 35 7.32 10.75 15.31
C THR A 35 8.42 11.80 15.52
N THR A 36 9.43 11.48 16.32
CA THR A 36 10.58 12.37 16.56
C THR A 36 11.41 12.53 15.30
N TYR A 37 11.64 11.44 14.56
CA TYR A 37 12.31 11.48 13.27
C TYR A 37 11.53 12.33 12.25
N ALA A 38 10.21 12.11 12.13
CA ALA A 38 9.34 12.92 11.29
C ALA A 38 9.35 14.41 11.68
N ASP A 39 9.35 14.73 12.98
CA ASP A 39 9.46 16.12 13.48
C ASP A 39 10.72 16.82 12.98
N VAL A 40 11.86 16.11 12.97
CA VAL A 40 13.11 16.63 12.42
C VAL A 40 12.97 16.84 10.91
N CYS A 41 12.45 15.87 10.16
CA CYS A 41 12.27 16.01 8.71
C CYS A 41 11.39 17.22 8.36
N PHE A 42 10.24 17.36 9.02
CA PHE A 42 9.32 18.49 8.78
C PHE A 42 9.96 19.83 9.12
N ARG A 43 10.74 19.90 10.21
CA ARG A 43 11.41 21.14 10.62
C ARG A 43 12.53 21.53 9.66
N GLU A 44 13.37 20.58 9.25
CA GLU A 44 14.59 20.88 8.47
C GLU A 44 14.32 21.03 6.97
N PHE A 45 13.27 20.40 6.43
CA PHE A 45 13.01 20.37 4.98
C PHE A 45 11.62 20.86 4.55
N GLY A 46 10.70 21.08 5.49
CA GLY A 46 9.33 21.49 5.17
C GLY A 46 9.19 22.92 4.67
N ASP A 47 10.29 23.69 4.61
CA ASP A 47 10.35 24.94 3.86
C ASP A 47 10.30 24.73 2.34
N ARG A 48 10.68 23.53 1.87
CA ARG A 48 10.79 23.16 0.44
C ARG A 48 9.98 21.92 0.06
N VAL A 49 9.77 21.00 0.99
CA VAL A 49 9.01 19.76 0.76
C VAL A 49 7.54 19.98 1.09
N THR A 50 6.68 19.83 0.08
CA THR A 50 5.23 20.04 0.18
C THR A 50 4.41 18.76 0.12
N TYR A 51 5.03 17.62 -0.20
CA TYR A 51 4.37 16.32 -0.22
C TYR A 51 5.16 15.31 0.62
N TRP A 52 4.54 14.87 1.71
CA TRP A 52 5.13 13.96 2.68
C TRP A 52 4.49 12.59 2.59
N THR A 53 5.30 11.56 2.36
CA THR A 53 4.84 10.17 2.43
C THR A 53 5.52 9.48 3.60
N THR A 54 4.73 9.08 4.60
CA THR A 54 5.31 8.57 5.85
C THR A 54 5.88 7.16 5.69
N ILE A 55 5.15 6.26 5.01
CA ILE A 55 5.48 4.83 4.93
C ILE A 55 5.24 4.36 3.50
N ASN A 56 6.20 3.60 2.96
CA ASN A 56 6.08 2.90 1.68
C ASN A 56 5.57 1.48 1.89
N GLU A 57 4.53 1.09 1.15
CA GLU A 57 4.03 -0.29 1.07
C GLU A 57 3.96 -1.07 2.40
N PRO A 58 3.19 -0.62 3.42
CA PRO A 58 3.13 -1.33 4.70
C PRO A 58 2.69 -2.79 4.53
N ASN A 59 1.80 -3.04 3.58
CA ASN A 59 1.26 -4.35 3.25
C ASN A 59 2.28 -5.28 2.58
N VAL A 60 3.26 -4.75 1.84
CA VAL A 60 4.37 -5.56 1.29
C VAL A 60 5.47 -5.75 2.33
N PHE A 61 5.80 -4.69 3.06
CA PHE A 61 6.78 -4.74 4.14
C PHE A 61 6.44 -5.82 5.17
N ALA A 62 5.17 -5.93 5.55
CA ALA A 62 4.68 -6.95 6.47
C ALA A 62 4.88 -8.39 5.96
N LEU A 63 4.92 -8.63 4.65
CA LEU A 63 5.18 -9.96 4.09
C LEU A 63 6.60 -10.45 4.37
N GLY A 64 7.56 -9.55 4.59
CA GLY A 64 8.90 -9.91 5.05
C GLY A 64 8.92 -10.51 6.46
N PHE A 65 7.84 -10.34 7.22
CA PHE A 65 7.61 -10.89 8.56
C PHE A 65 6.48 -11.93 8.58
N ASP A 66 5.97 -12.34 7.41
CA ASP A 66 4.98 -13.40 7.29
C ASP A 66 5.67 -14.75 7.46
N ASP A 67 5.72 -15.21 8.71
CA ASP A 67 6.11 -16.58 9.04
C ASP A 67 4.93 -17.55 8.82
N GLU A 68 5.11 -18.83 9.14
CA GLU A 68 4.05 -19.82 8.96
C GLU A 68 2.73 -19.50 9.70
N THR A 69 2.76 -18.60 10.69
CA THR A 69 1.63 -18.23 11.56
C THR A 69 1.06 -16.83 11.30
N ALA A 70 1.67 -16.03 10.42
CA ALA A 70 1.34 -14.62 10.18
C ALA A 70 1.33 -13.73 11.43
N SER A 71 1.93 -14.18 12.54
CA SER A 71 1.73 -13.50 13.83
C SER A 71 2.34 -12.10 13.85
N TYR A 72 3.47 -11.90 13.16
CA TYR A 72 4.16 -10.61 13.15
C TYR A 72 3.65 -9.66 12.08
N ALA A 73 3.21 -10.17 10.93
CA ALA A 73 2.80 -9.35 9.80
C ALA A 73 1.56 -8.47 10.13
N TYR A 74 0.57 -9.00 10.86
CA TYR A 74 -0.56 -8.19 11.36
C TYR A 74 -0.14 -7.09 12.33
N THR A 75 0.77 -7.40 13.26
CA THR A 75 1.32 -6.42 14.20
C THR A 75 2.12 -5.32 13.48
N VAL A 76 2.89 -5.68 12.46
CA VAL A 76 3.68 -4.73 11.66
C VAL A 76 2.77 -3.70 11.00
N VAL A 77 1.74 -4.11 10.25
CA VAL A 77 0.82 -3.16 9.61
C VAL A 77 0.09 -2.31 10.64
N HIS A 78 -0.33 -2.90 11.75
CA HIS A 78 -0.99 -2.16 12.83
C HIS A 78 -0.11 -1.03 13.37
N ASN A 79 1.17 -1.32 13.65
CA ASN A 79 2.11 -0.32 14.14
C ASN A 79 2.48 0.71 13.06
N CYS A 80 2.59 0.32 11.79
CA CYS A 80 2.75 1.25 10.68
C CYS A 80 1.59 2.26 10.64
N LEU A 81 0.34 1.81 10.78
CA LEU A 81 -0.83 2.69 10.80
C LEU A 81 -0.80 3.68 11.98
N LEU A 82 -0.44 3.21 13.18
CA LEU A 82 -0.31 4.08 14.36
C LEU A 82 0.84 5.10 14.22
N ALA A 83 2.00 4.66 13.70
CA ALA A 83 3.14 5.52 13.44
C ALA A 83 2.83 6.58 12.38
N HIS A 84 2.17 6.19 11.29
CA HIS A 84 1.63 7.11 10.27
C HIS A 84 0.71 8.14 10.91
N ALA A 85 -0.31 7.69 11.66
CA ALA A 85 -1.28 8.57 12.29
C ALA A 85 -0.64 9.59 13.24
N SER A 86 0.37 9.15 14.02
CA SER A 86 1.11 10.03 14.93
C SER A 86 1.90 11.11 14.17
N ALA A 87 2.65 10.73 13.12
CA ALA A 87 3.40 11.67 12.29
C ALA A 87 2.48 12.63 11.51
N ALA A 88 1.39 12.11 10.93
CA ALA A 88 0.39 12.91 10.23
C ALA A 88 -0.26 13.93 11.16
N ARG A 89 -0.66 13.51 12.37
CA ARG A 89 -1.23 14.43 13.36
C ARG A 89 -0.23 15.51 13.77
N LEU A 90 1.04 15.17 13.97
CA LEU A 90 2.09 16.15 14.25
C LEU A 90 2.19 17.17 13.11
N TYR A 91 2.27 16.72 11.86
CA TYR A 91 2.36 17.57 10.68
C TYR A 91 1.15 18.52 10.57
N LYS A 92 -0.07 17.96 10.59
CA LYS A 92 -1.32 18.72 10.48
C LYS A 92 -1.46 19.78 11.57
N ARG A 93 -0.98 19.51 12.80
CA ARG A 93 -1.09 20.45 13.93
C ARG A 93 0.01 21.50 14.02
N LYS A 94 1.25 21.13 13.69
CA LYS A 94 2.43 21.97 13.96
C LYS A 94 2.98 22.64 12.69
N TYR A 95 2.86 22.00 11.54
CA TYR A 95 3.60 22.40 10.34
C TYR A 95 2.71 22.78 9.16
N GLN A 96 1.56 22.11 8.98
CA GLN A 96 0.76 22.25 7.76
C GLN A 96 0.26 23.67 7.49
N VAL A 97 -0.08 24.45 8.53
CA VAL A 97 -0.55 25.84 8.35
C VAL A 97 0.53 26.74 7.75
N GLU A 98 1.78 26.57 8.20
CA GLU A 98 2.92 27.40 7.74
C GLU A 98 3.50 26.86 6.43
N GLN A 99 3.70 25.55 6.34
CA GLN A 99 4.36 24.89 5.21
C GLN A 99 3.42 24.63 4.02
N ARG A 100 2.10 24.60 4.26
CA ARG A 100 1.05 24.41 3.24
C ARG A 100 1.19 23.14 2.40
N GLY A 101 1.92 22.14 2.89
CA GLY A 101 2.04 20.84 2.23
C GLY A 101 0.96 19.84 2.65
N PHE A 102 1.05 18.64 2.10
CA PHE A 102 0.14 17.53 2.26
C PHE A 102 0.88 16.32 2.83
N ILE A 103 0.18 15.50 3.60
CA ILE A 103 0.74 14.27 4.17
C ILE A 103 -0.11 13.05 3.82
N GLY A 104 0.55 11.96 3.45
CA GLY A 104 -0.10 10.70 3.09
C GLY A 104 0.80 9.51 3.39
N LEU A 105 0.35 8.35 2.93
CA LEU A 105 1.10 7.11 2.92
C LEU A 105 0.95 6.44 1.56
N ASN A 106 1.76 5.41 1.32
CA ASN A 106 1.72 4.65 0.09
C ASN A 106 1.15 3.24 0.31
N ILE A 107 0.46 2.72 -0.71
CA ILE A 107 -0.13 1.39 -0.73
C ILE A 107 0.29 0.69 -2.01
N TYR A 108 0.80 -0.54 -1.88
CA TYR A 108 0.95 -1.45 -3.01
C TYR A 108 -0.37 -2.15 -3.30
N SER A 109 -0.79 -2.22 -4.57
CA SER A 109 -1.95 -3.03 -4.95
C SER A 109 -1.78 -3.68 -6.31
N TYR A 110 -2.20 -4.95 -6.36
CA TYR A 110 -2.60 -5.57 -7.62
C TYR A 110 -4.00 -5.11 -8.00
N TRP A 111 -4.34 -5.22 -9.29
CA TRP A 111 -5.75 -5.25 -9.69
C TRP A 111 -6.25 -6.68 -9.61
N TYR A 112 -7.25 -6.94 -8.77
CA TYR A 112 -7.77 -8.30 -8.59
C TYR A 112 -8.97 -8.54 -9.50
N VAL A 113 -8.92 -9.63 -10.26
CA VAL A 113 -10.00 -10.06 -11.16
C VAL A 113 -10.40 -11.48 -10.78
N PRO A 114 -11.70 -11.81 -10.69
CA PRO A 114 -12.11 -13.19 -10.41
C PRO A 114 -11.65 -14.11 -11.55
N LEU A 115 -11.18 -15.31 -11.20
CA LEU A 115 -10.70 -16.29 -12.19
C LEU A 115 -11.86 -16.77 -13.09
N SER A 116 -13.06 -16.89 -12.53
CA SER A 116 -14.29 -17.24 -13.25
C SER A 116 -15.48 -16.39 -12.80
N ASN A 117 -16.63 -16.55 -13.49
CA ASN A 117 -17.89 -15.91 -13.09
C ASN A 117 -18.59 -16.62 -11.92
N ALA A 118 -17.94 -17.59 -11.27
CA ALA A 118 -18.47 -18.24 -10.09
C ALA A 118 -18.61 -17.21 -8.96
N THR A 119 -19.70 -17.31 -8.20
CA THR A 119 -19.97 -16.40 -7.07
C THR A 119 -18.84 -16.45 -6.05
N GLU A 120 -18.28 -17.64 -5.87
CA GLU A 120 -17.17 -17.95 -4.98
C GLU A 120 -15.92 -17.15 -5.34
N ASP A 121 -15.53 -17.10 -6.62
CA ASP A 121 -14.36 -16.35 -7.10
C ASP A 121 -14.58 -14.83 -6.98
N VAL A 122 -15.80 -14.35 -7.20
CA VAL A 122 -16.17 -12.94 -6.99
C VAL A 122 -16.03 -12.56 -5.52
N LEU A 123 -16.52 -13.41 -4.61
CA LEU A 123 -16.37 -13.19 -3.16
C LEU A 123 -14.91 -13.31 -2.71
N ALA A 124 -14.13 -14.22 -3.31
CA ALA A 124 -12.70 -14.35 -3.07
C ALA A 124 -11.94 -13.10 -3.53
N THR A 125 -12.33 -12.51 -4.66
CA THR A 125 -11.76 -11.23 -5.15
C THR A 125 -11.98 -10.12 -4.15
N LYS A 126 -13.16 -10.02 -3.52
CA LYS A 126 -13.39 -9.07 -2.43
C LYS A 126 -12.43 -9.32 -1.26
N ARG A 127 -12.22 -10.58 -0.85
CA ARG A 127 -11.26 -10.89 0.22
C ARG A 127 -9.83 -10.52 -0.17
N ALA A 128 -9.44 -10.71 -1.43
CA ALA A 128 -8.12 -10.29 -1.90
C ALA A 128 -7.92 -8.77 -1.78
N PHE A 129 -8.94 -7.96 -2.12
CA PHE A 129 -8.91 -6.52 -1.86
C PHE A 129 -8.89 -6.19 -0.37
N ASP A 130 -9.71 -6.85 0.44
CA ASP A 130 -9.76 -6.63 1.89
C ASP A 130 -8.38 -6.91 2.54
N PHE A 131 -7.70 -7.99 2.15
CA PHE A 131 -6.37 -8.37 2.64
C PHE A 131 -5.19 -7.60 2.00
N SER A 132 -5.46 -6.62 1.13
CA SER A 132 -4.43 -5.80 0.48
C SER A 132 -4.71 -4.32 0.69
N VAL A 133 -5.60 -3.73 -0.09
CA VAL A 133 -5.99 -2.32 -0.02
C VAL A 133 -6.79 -2.06 1.25
N GLY A 134 -7.81 -2.89 1.54
CA GLY A 134 -8.69 -2.71 2.69
C GLY A 134 -7.96 -2.81 4.02
N TRP A 135 -6.89 -3.60 4.10
CA TRP A 135 -6.05 -3.74 5.29
C TRP A 135 -5.49 -2.39 5.75
N ILE A 136 -5.31 -1.45 4.83
CA ILE A 136 -4.78 -0.12 5.10
C ILE A 136 -5.88 0.94 4.98
N MET A 137 -6.68 0.90 3.92
CA MET A 137 -7.68 1.93 3.64
C MET A 137 -8.87 1.89 4.61
N ASP A 138 -9.37 0.71 5.02
CA ASP A 138 -10.50 0.66 5.96
C ASP A 138 -10.13 1.30 7.31
N PRO A 139 -8.94 1.05 7.92
CA PRO A 139 -8.51 1.81 9.09
C PRO A 139 -8.45 3.33 8.85
N LEU A 140 -7.98 3.77 7.69
CA LEU A 140 -7.86 5.19 7.37
C LEU A 140 -9.22 5.87 7.11
N THR A 141 -10.23 5.15 6.63
CA THR A 141 -11.54 5.72 6.30
C THR A 141 -12.64 5.42 7.31
N LEU A 142 -12.53 4.29 8.02
CA LEU A 142 -13.54 3.77 8.95
C LEU A 142 -13.01 3.63 10.39
N GLY A 143 -11.69 3.68 10.58
CA GLY A 143 -11.06 3.53 11.90
C GLY A 143 -10.97 2.08 12.40
N ASP A 144 -11.23 1.08 11.55
CA ASP A 144 -11.12 -0.34 11.90
C ASP A 144 -10.79 -1.19 10.66
N TYR A 145 -10.37 -2.44 10.86
CA TYR A 145 -10.02 -3.37 9.79
C TYR A 145 -11.25 -4.00 9.09
N PRO A 146 -11.09 -4.49 7.85
CA PRO A 146 -12.18 -5.16 7.12
C PRO A 146 -12.75 -6.37 7.87
N GLU A 147 -14.07 -6.57 7.80
CA GLU A 147 -14.76 -7.68 8.48
C GLU A 147 -14.24 -9.07 8.06
N ASN A 148 -13.93 -9.26 6.77
CA ASN A 148 -13.37 -10.53 6.29
C ASN A 148 -11.99 -10.82 6.90
N MET A 149 -11.17 -9.79 7.10
CA MET A 149 -9.88 -9.95 7.78
C MET A 149 -10.07 -10.31 9.24
N LYS A 150 -10.92 -9.56 9.97
CA LYS A 150 -11.22 -9.84 11.39
C LYS A 150 -11.74 -11.26 11.58
N LYS A 151 -12.66 -11.70 10.73
CA LYS A 151 -13.22 -13.06 10.75
C LYS A 151 -12.15 -14.13 10.53
N ASN A 152 -11.30 -13.97 9.54
CA ASN A 152 -10.36 -15.03 9.13
C ASN A 152 -9.09 -15.05 9.98
N ALA A 153 -8.51 -13.89 10.28
CA ALA A 153 -7.31 -13.75 11.09
C ALA A 153 -7.58 -14.03 12.57
N GLY A 154 -8.75 -13.62 13.07
CA GLY A 154 -9.16 -13.77 14.46
C GLY A 154 -8.26 -12.97 15.40
N SER A 155 -7.87 -13.58 16.52
CA SER A 155 -7.05 -12.94 17.56
C SER A 155 -5.62 -12.57 17.13
N ARG A 156 -5.17 -13.01 15.94
CA ARG A 156 -3.86 -12.61 15.38
C ARG A 156 -3.87 -11.20 14.80
N LEU A 157 -5.04 -10.69 14.40
CA LEU A 157 -5.19 -9.31 13.97
C LEU A 157 -5.42 -8.42 15.20
N PRO A 158 -4.53 -7.46 15.50
CA PRO A 158 -4.73 -6.58 16.64
C PRO A 158 -5.96 -5.67 16.43
N SER A 159 -6.63 -5.31 17.52
CA SER A 159 -7.77 -4.38 17.51
C SER A 159 -7.32 -2.97 17.87
N PHE A 160 -7.85 -1.95 17.19
CA PHE A 160 -7.66 -0.56 17.63
C PHE A 160 -8.48 -0.27 18.89
N THR A 161 -7.90 0.44 19.84
CA THR A 161 -8.66 1.11 20.90
C THR A 161 -9.48 2.26 20.31
N PRO A 162 -10.53 2.75 21.01
CA PRO A 162 -11.28 3.91 20.53
C PRO A 162 -10.42 5.16 20.28
N TYR A 163 -9.36 5.34 21.05
CA TYR A 163 -8.42 6.44 20.84
C TYR A 163 -7.59 6.26 19.59
N GLU A 164 -7.02 5.07 19.37
CA GLU A 164 -6.22 4.76 18.18
C GLU A 164 -7.04 4.81 16.90
N SER A 165 -8.25 4.24 16.92
CA SER A 165 -9.22 4.31 15.81
C SER A 165 -9.46 5.77 15.41
N PHE A 166 -9.70 6.65 16.38
CA PHE A 166 -9.84 8.09 16.15
C PHE A 166 -8.55 8.76 15.63
N GLN A 167 -7.36 8.27 16.01
CA GLN A 167 -6.09 8.80 15.48
C GLN A 167 -5.87 8.42 14.02
N VAL A 168 -6.14 7.15 13.66
CA VAL A 168 -5.86 6.61 12.33
C VAL A 168 -6.86 7.10 11.30
N MET A 169 -8.14 7.22 11.68
CA MET A 169 -9.19 7.68 10.79
C MET A 169 -8.89 9.10 10.27
N ASN A 170 -8.96 9.29 8.95
CA ASN A 170 -8.70 10.55 8.22
C ASN A 170 -7.29 11.14 8.46
N SER A 171 -6.31 10.29 8.78
CA SER A 171 -4.91 10.71 9.01
C SER A 171 -4.10 10.97 7.73
N TYR A 172 -4.76 11.12 6.57
CA TYR A 172 -4.11 11.36 5.28
C TYR A 172 -4.76 12.54 4.54
N ASP A 173 -4.04 13.11 3.58
CA ASP A 173 -4.51 14.14 2.62
C ASP A 173 -4.49 13.59 1.19
N PHE A 174 -3.67 12.57 0.92
CA PHE A 174 -3.58 11.85 -0.35
C PHE A 174 -3.14 10.41 -0.12
N ILE A 175 -3.32 9.55 -1.13
CA ILE A 175 -2.81 8.18 -1.16
C ILE A 175 -1.78 8.05 -2.27
N GLY A 176 -0.58 7.57 -1.93
CA GLY A 176 0.40 7.08 -2.90
C GLY A 176 0.01 5.68 -3.35
N LEU A 177 -0.03 5.42 -4.65
CA LEU A 177 -0.34 4.11 -5.21
C LEU A 177 0.88 3.52 -5.92
N ASN A 178 1.25 2.31 -5.51
CA ASN A 178 2.19 1.46 -6.23
C ASN A 178 1.38 0.37 -6.93
N HIS A 179 1.43 0.34 -8.26
CA HIS A 179 0.63 -0.60 -9.05
C HIS A 179 1.41 -1.07 -10.26
N TYR A 180 1.43 -2.39 -10.45
CA TYR A 180 2.28 -3.03 -11.45
C TYR A 180 1.53 -4.00 -12.38
N CYS A 181 0.53 -4.72 -11.89
CA CYS A 181 -0.09 -5.81 -12.65
C CYS A 181 -1.43 -6.29 -12.07
N THR A 182 -2.08 -7.17 -12.84
CA THR A 182 -3.34 -7.84 -12.51
C THR A 182 -3.09 -9.24 -11.92
N MET A 183 -3.84 -9.61 -10.88
CA MET A 183 -3.89 -10.96 -10.30
C MET A 183 -5.28 -11.56 -10.45
N TYR A 184 -5.35 -12.80 -10.93
CA TYR A 184 -6.59 -13.57 -11.01
C TYR A 184 -6.83 -14.35 -9.72
N VAL A 185 -8.06 -14.31 -9.22
CA VAL A 185 -8.42 -14.81 -7.88
C VAL A 185 -9.36 -15.99 -7.97
N GLU A 186 -8.97 -17.11 -7.35
CA GLU A 186 -9.79 -18.31 -7.19
C GLU A 186 -10.12 -18.52 -5.70
N ASP A 187 -11.35 -18.92 -5.41
CA ASP A 187 -11.78 -19.29 -4.06
C ASP A 187 -10.98 -20.49 -3.51
N ASN A 188 -10.56 -20.41 -2.23
CA ASN A 188 -9.84 -21.50 -1.58
C ASN A 188 -10.19 -21.58 -0.08
N PRO A 189 -11.41 -22.00 0.27
CA PRO A 189 -11.87 -22.02 1.66
C PRO A 189 -11.13 -23.08 2.49
N ASP A 190 -10.57 -24.10 1.84
CA ASP A 190 -9.82 -25.15 2.51
C ASP A 190 -8.51 -24.65 3.14
N SER A 191 -7.94 -23.53 2.70
CA SER A 191 -6.76 -22.95 3.35
C SER A 191 -7.04 -22.51 4.80
N LEU A 192 -8.29 -22.21 5.13
CA LEU A 192 -8.70 -21.85 6.49
C LEU A 192 -8.72 -23.06 7.44
N LYS A 193 -8.70 -24.30 6.92
CA LYS A 193 -8.71 -25.54 7.69
C LYS A 193 -7.31 -26.03 8.06
N VAL A 194 -6.27 -25.46 7.46
CA VAL A 194 -4.87 -25.87 7.65
C VAL A 194 -4.26 -25.03 8.77
N HIS A 195 -3.46 -25.64 9.64
CA HIS A 195 -2.64 -24.94 10.62
C HIS A 195 -1.17 -25.39 10.53
N PRO A 196 -0.22 -24.46 10.66
CA PRO A 196 -0.38 -23.01 10.86
C PRO A 196 -0.83 -22.25 9.59
N ARG A 197 -1.34 -21.01 9.77
CA ARG A 197 -1.84 -20.13 8.70
C ARG A 197 -1.01 -18.86 8.62
N ASN A 198 -0.56 -18.53 7.42
CA ASN A 198 0.02 -17.24 7.08
C ASN A 198 -1.04 -16.32 6.45
N ILE A 199 -0.69 -15.09 6.06
CA ILE A 199 -1.66 -14.11 5.53
C ILE A 199 -2.35 -14.64 4.28
N TYR A 200 -1.61 -15.29 3.39
CA TYR A 200 -2.16 -15.86 2.16
C TYR A 200 -3.21 -16.95 2.44
N LYS A 201 -2.97 -17.81 3.44
CA LYS A 201 -3.96 -18.81 3.85
C LYS A 201 -5.19 -18.17 4.50
N ASP A 202 -5.01 -17.07 5.25
CA ASP A 202 -6.12 -16.34 5.87
C ASP A 202 -6.99 -15.60 4.84
N MET A 203 -6.43 -15.17 3.71
CA MET A 203 -7.18 -14.59 2.60
C MET A 203 -8.22 -15.57 2.01
N ALA A 204 -7.97 -16.88 2.17
CA ALA A 204 -8.81 -17.95 1.62
C ALA A 204 -8.98 -17.87 0.10
N ALA A 205 -7.92 -17.49 -0.60
CA ALA A 205 -7.91 -17.35 -2.04
C ALA A 205 -6.56 -17.78 -2.61
N LYS A 206 -6.54 -18.18 -3.89
CA LYS A 206 -5.31 -18.36 -4.66
C LYS A 206 -5.20 -17.24 -5.68
N LEU A 207 -3.97 -16.78 -5.90
CA LEU A 207 -3.67 -15.66 -6.78
C LEU A 207 -2.78 -16.16 -7.93
N TYR A 208 -3.15 -15.81 -9.16
CA TYR A 208 -2.45 -16.24 -10.37
C TYR A 208 -2.13 -15.07 -11.30
N TYR A 209 -0.99 -15.16 -11.98
CA TYR A 209 -0.73 -14.36 -13.17
C TYR A 209 -1.30 -15.05 -14.40
N LYS A 210 -1.78 -14.27 -15.38
CA LYS A 210 -1.92 -14.76 -16.76
C LYS A 210 -0.57 -14.65 -17.45
N GLU A 211 0.22 -15.71 -17.38
CA GLU A 211 1.56 -15.74 -17.99
C GLU A 211 1.52 -16.11 -19.48
N ASP A 212 0.35 -16.42 -20.04
CA ASP A 212 0.20 -16.82 -21.44
C ASP A 212 0.77 -15.77 -22.40
N GLY A 213 1.88 -16.12 -23.07
CA GLY A 213 2.56 -15.25 -24.02
C GLY A 213 3.40 -14.13 -23.40
N VAL A 214 3.62 -14.13 -22.08
CA VAL A 214 4.43 -13.14 -21.37
C VAL A 214 5.87 -13.62 -21.25
N PRO A 215 6.87 -12.83 -21.68
CA PRO A 215 8.27 -13.19 -21.50
C PRO A 215 8.64 -13.45 -20.03
N ALA A 216 9.52 -14.42 -19.79
CA ALA A 216 9.97 -14.75 -18.45
C ALA A 216 10.63 -13.53 -17.78
N GLY A 217 10.19 -13.21 -16.57
CA GLY A 217 10.68 -12.05 -15.83
C GLY A 217 10.05 -10.71 -16.26
N GLU A 218 8.98 -10.72 -17.06
CA GLU A 218 8.12 -9.57 -17.38
C GLU A 218 6.74 -9.72 -16.73
N TYR A 219 6.05 -8.62 -16.48
CA TYR A 219 4.63 -8.61 -16.14
C TYR A 219 3.78 -8.62 -17.41
N PRO A 220 2.59 -9.26 -17.38
CA PRO A 220 1.59 -9.07 -18.43
C PRO A 220 1.26 -7.58 -18.56
N ILE A 221 1.22 -7.06 -19.79
CA ILE A 221 0.85 -5.65 -20.04
C ILE A 221 -0.67 -5.57 -20.11
N ASP A 222 -1.29 -5.10 -19.03
CA ASP A 222 -2.75 -4.94 -18.91
C ASP A 222 -3.09 -3.52 -18.40
N PRO A 223 -3.03 -2.48 -19.25
CA PRO A 223 -3.18 -1.11 -18.80
C PRO A 223 -4.50 -0.82 -18.10
N GLY A 224 -5.58 -1.51 -18.49
CA GLY A 224 -6.90 -1.36 -17.87
C GLY A 224 -6.93 -1.67 -16.37
N SER A 225 -5.92 -2.38 -15.87
CA SER A 225 -5.74 -2.65 -14.44
C SER A 225 -5.58 -1.36 -13.63
N MET A 226 -4.91 -0.34 -14.19
CA MET A 226 -4.73 0.95 -13.52
C MET A 226 -6.05 1.71 -13.42
N GLN A 227 -6.82 1.81 -14.51
CA GLN A 227 -8.15 2.41 -14.48
C GLN A 227 -9.08 1.69 -13.51
N GLY A 228 -9.06 0.35 -13.50
CA GLY A 228 -9.82 -0.45 -12.54
C GLY A 228 -9.47 -0.10 -11.08
N MET A 229 -8.18 0.00 -10.77
CA MET A 229 -7.73 0.40 -9.43
C MET A 229 -8.20 1.81 -9.05
N LEU A 230 -8.05 2.80 -9.93
CA LEU A 230 -8.47 4.18 -9.64
C LEU A 230 -9.99 4.28 -9.44
N GLU A 231 -10.77 3.61 -10.29
CA GLU A 231 -12.23 3.58 -10.15
C GLU A 231 -12.65 2.81 -8.87
N TYR A 232 -11.91 1.78 -8.48
CA TYR A 232 -12.13 1.10 -7.19
C TYR A 232 -11.94 2.04 -5.99
N PHE A 233 -10.86 2.83 -5.96
CA PHE A 233 -10.66 3.82 -4.89
C PHE A 233 -11.77 4.89 -4.89
N LYS A 234 -12.19 5.34 -6.08
CA LYS A 234 -13.28 6.29 -6.24
C LYS A 234 -14.59 5.77 -5.68
N GLN A 235 -14.95 4.53 -6.00
CA GLN A 235 -16.20 3.92 -5.59
C GLN A 235 -16.23 3.52 -4.10
N ASN A 236 -15.10 3.06 -3.55
CA ASN A 236 -15.08 2.43 -2.22
C ASN A 236 -14.53 3.35 -1.11
N TYR A 237 -13.72 4.35 -1.46
CA TYR A 237 -13.02 5.20 -0.49
C TYR A 237 -13.25 6.70 -0.68
N GLY A 238 -14.29 7.09 -1.42
CA GLY A 238 -14.70 8.49 -1.55
C GLY A 238 -13.81 9.33 -2.46
N ASN A 239 -13.10 8.69 -3.40
CA ASN A 239 -12.26 9.35 -4.41
C ASN A 239 -11.17 10.26 -3.82
N PRO A 240 -10.28 9.74 -2.95
CA PRO A 240 -9.19 10.54 -2.40
C PRO A 240 -8.22 10.99 -3.52
N PRO A 241 -7.47 12.09 -3.33
CA PRO A 241 -6.37 12.42 -4.22
C PRO A 241 -5.37 11.25 -4.26
N ILE A 242 -5.08 10.73 -5.46
CA ILE A 242 -4.15 9.63 -5.67
C ILE A 242 -2.96 10.12 -6.50
N TYR A 243 -1.77 9.73 -6.07
CA TYR A 243 -0.53 9.91 -6.82
C TYR A 243 0.06 8.53 -7.11
N VAL A 244 0.28 8.21 -8.38
CA VAL A 244 1.01 6.99 -8.75
C VAL A 244 2.48 7.20 -8.39
N HIS A 245 2.93 6.55 -7.31
CA HIS A 245 4.30 6.66 -6.82
C HIS A 245 5.21 5.67 -7.55
N GLU A 246 4.69 4.47 -7.85
CA GLU A 246 5.43 3.47 -8.61
C GLU A 246 4.55 2.76 -9.64
N ASN A 247 5.10 2.63 -10.84
CA ASN A 247 4.56 1.85 -11.94
C ASN A 247 5.71 1.50 -12.89
N GLY A 248 5.81 0.25 -13.33
CA GLY A 248 6.91 -0.15 -14.19
C GLY A 248 6.90 -1.58 -14.66
N GLN A 249 7.79 -1.88 -15.60
CA GLN A 249 7.99 -3.21 -16.15
C GLN A 249 9.30 -3.81 -15.63
N ARG A 250 9.20 -5.00 -15.04
CA ARG A 250 10.37 -5.78 -14.64
C ARG A 250 11.10 -6.32 -15.88
N THR A 251 12.42 -6.40 -15.79
CA THR A 251 13.26 -6.92 -16.88
C THR A 251 14.49 -7.59 -16.26
N PRO A 252 14.95 -8.75 -16.76
CA PRO A 252 16.17 -9.37 -16.25
C PRO A 252 17.38 -8.44 -16.36
N SER A 253 18.28 -8.50 -15.38
CA SER A 253 19.43 -7.59 -15.25
C SER A 253 20.47 -7.70 -16.37
N ASN A 254 20.46 -8.79 -17.15
CA ASN A 254 21.39 -9.07 -18.23
C ASN A 254 20.83 -8.76 -19.63
N THR A 255 19.78 -7.95 -19.73
CA THR A 255 19.11 -7.62 -21.00
C THR A 255 19.73 -6.41 -21.70
N SER A 256 19.41 -6.27 -22.99
CA SER A 256 19.82 -5.12 -23.80
C SER A 256 19.20 -3.82 -23.28
N LEU A 257 19.86 -2.68 -23.54
CA LEU A 257 19.29 -1.35 -23.36
C LEU A 257 18.08 -1.07 -24.28
N ASN A 258 17.81 -1.96 -25.25
CA ASN A 258 16.63 -1.87 -26.10
C ASN A 258 15.38 -2.37 -25.33
N ASP A 259 14.76 -1.51 -24.53
CA ASP A 259 13.72 -1.81 -23.56
C ASP A 259 12.28 -1.58 -24.10
N ILE A 260 12.01 -2.09 -25.30
CA ILE A 260 10.71 -1.94 -25.99
C ILE A 260 9.52 -2.38 -25.11
N SER A 261 9.69 -3.45 -24.32
CA SER A 261 8.62 -3.92 -23.41
C SER A 261 8.26 -2.87 -22.36
N ARG A 262 9.26 -2.22 -21.74
CA ARG A 262 9.05 -1.13 -20.78
C ARG A 262 8.38 0.08 -21.43
N VAL A 263 8.81 0.44 -22.64
CA VAL A 263 8.19 1.54 -23.40
C VAL A 263 6.71 1.26 -23.67
N LYS A 264 6.38 0.04 -24.15
CA LYS A 264 4.99 -0.37 -24.40
C LYS A 264 4.16 -0.37 -23.12
N TYR A 265 4.72 -0.89 -22.03
CA TYR A 265 4.07 -0.91 -20.72
C TYR A 265 3.74 0.51 -20.25
N LEU A 266 4.73 1.39 -20.16
CA LEU A 266 4.54 2.75 -19.65
C LEU A 266 3.59 3.54 -20.55
N HIS A 267 3.69 3.39 -21.88
CA HIS A 267 2.77 4.04 -22.81
C HIS A 267 1.32 3.62 -22.57
N GLY A 268 1.06 2.32 -22.38
CA GLY A 268 -0.27 1.82 -22.08
C GLY A 268 -0.81 2.34 -20.75
N TYR A 269 -0.03 2.21 -19.67
CA TYR A 269 -0.46 2.61 -18.32
C TYR A 269 -0.68 4.13 -18.20
N ILE A 270 0.17 4.96 -18.82
CA ILE A 270 -0.05 6.42 -18.89
C ILE A 270 -1.32 6.75 -19.68
N GLY A 271 -1.59 6.02 -20.77
CA GLY A 271 -2.84 6.16 -21.52
C GLY A 271 -4.07 5.84 -20.65
N SER A 272 -4.01 4.76 -19.88
CA SER A 272 -5.11 4.37 -18.98
C SER A 272 -5.33 5.37 -17.84
N LEU A 273 -4.27 6.00 -17.33
CA LEU A 273 -4.40 7.10 -16.36
C LEU A 273 -5.21 8.27 -16.94
N LEU A 274 -4.96 8.64 -18.20
CA LEU A 274 -5.70 9.72 -18.86
C LEU A 274 -7.20 9.38 -19.01
N GLU A 275 -7.55 8.12 -19.22
CA GLU A 275 -8.94 7.66 -19.32
C GLU A 275 -9.67 7.61 -17.96
N ALA A 276 -8.92 7.57 -16.85
CA ALA A 276 -9.47 7.51 -15.50
C ALA A 276 -9.71 8.90 -14.86
N MET A 277 -9.17 9.97 -15.46
CA MET A 277 -9.34 11.37 -15.03
C MET A 277 -10.70 11.93 -15.44
#